data_AF-A0A928KMM6-F1
#
_entry.id   AF-A0A928KMM6-F1
#
_cell.length_a   1.000
_cell.length_b   1.000
_cell.length_c   1.000
_cell.angle_alpha   90.00
_cell.angle_beta   90.00
_cell.angle_gamma   90.00
#
_symmetry.space_group_name_H-M   'P 1'
#
loop_
_entity.id
_entity.type
_entity.pdbx_description
1 polymer ?
#
loop_
_entity_poly.entity_id
_entity_poly.type
_entity_poly.pdbx_seq_one_letter_code
_entity_poly.pdbx_strand_id
1 'polypeptide(L)' 'MKPSKIILTASVVFIICIVIAYHNTASIGYDKHDIIYYNSEGVDIMDYHIEYDVIRYKLKKIKAIAPDSFVTI' A
#
# COMPACT_ATOMS: atom_id res chain seq x y z
N MET A 1 -32.53 -33.05 9.98
CA MET A 1 -32.37 -32.30 11.24
C MET A 1 -32.44 -30.81 10.91
N LYS A 2 -33.37 -30.04 11.51
CA LYS A 2 -33.42 -28.59 11.27
C LYS A 2 -32.17 -27.96 11.90
N PRO A 3 -31.38 -27.16 11.18
CA PRO A 3 -30.28 -26.44 11.81
C PRO A 3 -30.87 -25.64 12.98
N SER A 4 -30.24 -25.73 14.14
CA SER A 4 -30.67 -24.94 15.29
C SER A 4 -30.64 -23.47 14.88
N LYS A 5 -31.63 -22.67 15.32
CA LYS A 5 -31.69 -21.24 14.99
C LYS A 5 -30.36 -20.53 15.28
N ILE A 6 -29.65 -21.01 16.30
CA ILE A 6 -28.30 -20.59 16.68
C ILE A 6 -27.28 -20.76 15.54
N ILE A 7 -27.25 -21.90 14.86
CA ILE A 7 -26.32 -22.15 13.75
C ILE A 7 -26.63 -21.18 12.59
N LEU A 8 -27.91 -20.98 12.29
CA LEU A 8 -28.31 -20.06 11.22
C LEU A 8 -27.87 -18.62 11.53
N THR A 9 -28.11 -18.15 12.76
CA THR A 9 -27.70 -16.81 13.19
C THR A 9 -26.18 -16.66 13.19
N ALA A 10 -25.43 -17.68 13.65
CA ALA A 10 -23.97 -17.67 13.64
C ALA A 10 -23.41 -17.56 12.22
N SER A 11 -23.98 -18.30 11.25
CA SER A 11 -23.57 -18.22 9.86
C SER A 11 -23.81 -16.85 9.25
N VAL A 12 -24.94 -16.21 9.56
CA VAL A 12 -25.26 -14.86 9.07
C VAL A 12 -24.27 -13.83 9.63
N VAL A 13 -23.99 -13.89 10.95
CA VAL A 13 -23.00 -13.01 11.59
C VAL A 13 -21.61 -13.20 10.98
N PHE A 14 -21.21 -14.45 10.74
CA PHE A 14 -19.91 -14.77 10.14
C PHE A 14 -19.76 -14.17 8.72
N ILE A 15 -20.78 -14.28 7.88
CA ILE A 15 -20.77 -13.69 6.53
C ILE A 15 -20.67 -12.16 6.61
N ILE A 16 -21.40 -11.52 7.52
CA ILE A 16 -21.34 -10.06 7.72
C ILE A 16 -19.92 -9.64 8.14
N CYS A 17 -19.28 -10.37 9.07
CA CYS A 17 -17.91 -10.09 9.47
C CYS A 17 -16.91 -10.20 8.32
N ILE A 18 -17.05 -11.21 7.44
CA ILE A 18 -16.20 -11.36 6.25
C ILE A 18 -16.37 -10.18 5.31
N VAL A 19 -17.61 -9.77 5.04
CA VAL A 19 -17.90 -8.65 4.12
C VAL A 19 -17.33 -7.33 4.66
N ILE A 20 -17.48 -7.07 5.97
CA ILE A 20 -16.89 -5.89 6.61
C ILE A 20 -15.36 -5.95 6.56
N ALA A 21 -14.75 -7.09 6.86
CA ALA A 21 -13.31 -7.27 6.78
C ALA A 21 -12.79 -7.06 5.35
N TYR A 22 -13.48 -7.57 4.34
CA TYR A 22 -13.14 -7.36 2.93
C TYR A 22 -13.24 -5.88 2.55
N HIS A 23 -14.34 -5.20 2.88
CA HIS A 23 -14.49 -3.77 2.59
C HIS A 23 -13.47 -2.91 3.31
N ASN A 24 -13.14 -3.22 4.57
CA ASN A 24 -12.09 -2.52 5.29
C ASN A 24 -10.72 -2.77 4.66
N THR A 25 -10.43 -3.99 4.23
CA THR A 25 -9.14 -4.29 3.60
C THR A 25 -9.03 -3.63 2.21
N ALA A 26 -10.11 -3.62 1.44
CA ALA A 26 -10.19 -2.92 0.17
C ALA A 26 -10.07 -1.39 0.34
N SER A 27 -10.67 -0.82 1.40
CA SER A 27 -10.57 0.62 1.70
C SER A 27 -9.21 1.03 2.28
N ILE A 28 -8.47 0.11 2.90
CA ILE A 28 -7.08 0.28 3.37
C ILE A 28 -6.06 0.17 2.20
N GLY A 29 -6.51 0.39 0.96
CA GLY A 29 -5.62 0.55 -0.20
C GLY A 29 -5.13 -0.76 -0.83
N TYR A 30 -5.58 -1.93 -0.37
CA TYR A 30 -5.23 -3.23 -0.98
C TYR A 30 -5.98 -3.54 -2.29
N ASP A 31 -6.98 -2.73 -2.67
CA ASP A 31 -7.74 -2.95 -3.91
C ASP A 31 -6.98 -2.45 -5.17
N LYS A 32 -5.91 -1.67 -4.99
CA LYS A 32 -4.95 -1.42 -6.07
C LYS A 32 -3.95 -2.57 -6.08
N HIS A 33 -4.06 -3.40 -7.10
CA HIS A 33 -3.28 -4.63 -7.33
C HIS A 33 -1.75 -4.48 -7.40
N ASP A 34 -1.20 -3.29 -7.15
CA ASP A 34 0.23 -3.02 -7.23
C ASP A 34 0.70 -2.40 -5.90
N ILE A 35 1.27 -3.24 -5.02
CA ILE A 35 2.00 -2.80 -3.82
C ILE A 35 3.12 -1.83 -4.20
N ILE A 36 3.64 -1.97 -5.43
CA ILE A 36 4.61 -1.10 -6.06
C ILE A 36 4.12 -0.83 -7.49
N TYR A 37 3.76 0.41 -7.79
CA TYR A 37 3.45 0.88 -9.13
C TYR A 37 4.50 1.90 -9.57
N TYR A 38 5.00 1.81 -10.80
CA TYR A 38 6.00 2.76 -11.31
C TYR A 38 5.61 3.27 -12.68
N ASN A 39 5.85 4.56 -12.91
CA ASN A 39 5.66 5.21 -14.21
C ASN A 39 6.89 6.08 -14.54
N SER A 40 6.79 6.94 -15.56
CA SER A 40 7.88 7.85 -15.95
C SER A 40 8.15 8.98 -14.96
N GLU A 41 7.24 9.23 -14.02
CA GLU A 41 7.24 10.36 -13.10
C GLU A 41 7.70 9.95 -11.68
N GLY A 42 7.38 8.72 -11.27
CA GLY A 42 7.73 8.22 -9.94
C GLY A 42 7.39 6.76 -9.68
N VAL A 43 7.48 6.39 -8.41
CA VAL A 43 7.07 5.09 -7.88
C VAL A 43 6.07 5.32 -6.75
N ASP A 44 4.91 4.68 -6.85
CA ASP A 44 3.96 4.51 -5.77
C ASP A 44 4.30 3.23 -4.99
N ILE A 45 4.50 3.35 -3.68
CA ILE A 45 4.65 2.22 -2.76
C ILE A 45 3.53 2.34 -1.73
N MET A 46 2.49 1.52 -1.86
CA MET A 46 1.27 1.62 -1.05
C MET A 46 0.70 3.05 -1.05
N ASP A 47 0.66 3.73 0.10
CA ASP A 47 0.17 5.11 0.25
C ASP A 47 1.24 6.19 -0.03
N TYR A 48 2.48 5.80 -0.35
CA TYR A 48 3.60 6.71 -0.56
C TYR A 48 3.89 6.89 -2.04
N HIS A 49 3.79 8.13 -2.53
CA HIS A 49 4.28 8.50 -3.86
C HIS A 49 5.69 9.09 -3.79
N ILE A 50 6.61 8.54 -4.58
CA ILE A 50 8.00 8.98 -4.68
C ILE A 50 8.26 9.53 -6.08
N GLU A 51 8.35 10.86 -6.21
CA GLU A 51 8.70 11.54 -7.46
C GLU A 51 10.20 11.47 -7.76
N TYR A 52 10.58 11.03 -8.96
CA TYR A 52 11.98 10.92 -9.36
C TYR A 52 12.70 12.27 -9.40
N ASP A 53 11.99 13.34 -9.76
CA ASP A 53 12.56 14.68 -9.85
C ASP A 53 12.94 15.23 -8.47
N VAL A 54 12.15 14.95 -7.45
CA VAL A 54 12.45 15.32 -6.07
C VAL A 54 13.71 14.60 -5.58
N ILE A 55 13.86 13.31 -5.90
CA ILE A 55 15.08 12.55 -5.59
C ILE A 55 16.29 13.14 -6.33
N ARG A 56 16.19 13.37 -7.65
CA ARG A 56 17.28 13.93 -8.46
C ARG A 56 17.73 15.29 -7.95
N TYR A 57 16.77 16.15 -7.58
CA TYR A 57 17.06 17.46 -7.01
C TYR A 57 17.80 17.37 -5.66
N LYS A 58 17.34 16.48 -4.76
CA LYS A 58 18.02 16.24 -3.47
C LYS A 58 19.42 15.67 -3.68
N LEU A 59 19.60 14.71 -4.58
CA LEU A 59 20.91 14.15 -4.93
C LEU A 59 21.85 15.22 -5.49
N LYS A 60 21.35 16.13 -6.34
CA LYS A 60 22.15 17.25 -6.87
C LYS A 60 22.61 18.18 -5.74
N LYS A 61 21.75 18.48 -4.78
CA LYS A 61 22.11 19.27 -3.59
C LYS A 61 23.15 18.56 -2.73
N ILE A 62 23.00 17.25 -2.50
CA ILE A 62 23.96 16.46 -1.73
C ILE A 62 25.32 16.45 -2.43
N LYS A 63 25.37 16.22 -3.75
CA LYS A 63 26.61 16.29 -4.54
C LYS A 63 27.26 17.68 -4.57
N ALA A 64 26.46 18.74 -4.45
CA ALA A 64 27.00 20.11 -4.36
C ALA A 64 27.64 20.41 -2.99
N ILE A 65 27.29 19.65 -1.96
CA ILE A 65 27.74 19.88 -0.57
C ILE A 65 28.81 18.86 -0.16
N ALA A 66 28.73 17.62 -0.65
CA ALA A 66 29.69 16.55 -0.38
C ALA A 66 30.68 16.43 -1.56
N PRO A 67 31.99 16.62 -1.35
CA PRO A 67 32.98 16.38 -2.40
C PRO A 67 32.96 14.90 -2.82
N ASP A 68 33.34 14.64 -4.08
CA ASP A 68 33.19 13.36 -4.82
C ASP A 68 33.73 12.10 -4.12
N SER A 69 34.40 12.22 -2.96
CA SER A 69 34.96 11.13 -2.17
C SER A 69 33.95 10.35 -1.32
N PHE A 70 32.66 10.70 -1.31
CA PHE A 70 31.65 10.08 -0.43
C PHE A 70 30.53 9.31 -1.12
N VAL A 71 30.53 9.18 -2.45
CA VAL A 71 29.51 8.41 -3.18
C VAL A 71 30.17 7.35 -4.05
N THR A 72 30.65 6.28 -3.40
CA THR A 72 30.93 4.99 -4.04
C THR A 72 29.99 3.97 -3.43
N ILE A 73 28.98 3.54 -4.19
CA ILE A 73 28.29 2.25 -4.04
C ILE A 73 28.15 1.68 -5.44
#